data_AF-A0A7V9CCW9-F1
#
_entry.id   AF-A0A7V9CCW9-F1
#
_cell.length_a   1.000
_cell.length_b   1.000
_cell.length_c   1.000
_cell.angle_alpha   90.00
_cell.angle_beta   90.00
_cell.angle_gamma   90.00
#
_symmetry.space_group_name_H-M   'P 1'
#
loop_
_entity.id
_entity.type
_entity.pdbx_description
1 polymer ?
#
loop_
_entity_poly.entity_id
_entity_poly.type
_entity_poly.pdbx_seq_one_letter_code
_entity_poly.pdbx_strand_id
1 'polypeptide(L)'
;MARVHISEPVSETRDLIERLVERLGHELLPEERLVEADALVFEPSSPHCVTLARRVRADRPRIALVAVSSLPVGLAGLPDGVERVTQPFQPADLERALTAALGAEIGRVTAVS
;
A
#
# COMPACT_ATOMS: atom_id res chain seq x y z
N MET A 1 -9.77 11.73 -0.98
CA MET A 1 -8.47 11.86 -0.28
C MET A 1 -8.36 10.69 0.69
N ALA A 2 -7.25 9.97 0.67
CA ALA A 2 -6.98 8.85 1.57
C ALA A 2 -5.65 9.11 2.29
N ARG A 3 -5.50 8.58 3.50
CA ARG A 3 -4.27 8.67 4.30
C ARG A 3 -3.39 7.47 3.98
N VAL A 4 -2.16 7.71 3.56
CA VAL A 4 -1.27 6.67 3.04
C VAL A 4 0.04 6.68 3.80
N HIS A 5 0.46 5.52 4.30
CA HIS A 5 1.82 5.33 4.78
C HIS A 5 2.65 4.58 3.75
N ILE A 6 3.93 4.95 3.61
CA ILE A 6 4.88 4.32 2.69
C ILE A 6 6.02 3.71 3.50
N SER A 7 6.17 2.39 3.40
CA SER A 7 7.25 1.62 4.01
C SER A 7 8.21 1.11 2.92
N GLU A 8 9.23 1.90 2.64
CA GLU A 8 10.19 1.66 1.54
C GLU A 8 11.62 1.93 2.05
N PRO A 9 12.53 0.94 2.09
CA PRO A 9 13.89 1.14 2.59
C PRO A 9 14.78 2.02 1.70
N VAL A 10 14.51 2.11 0.40
CA VAL A 10 15.32 2.90 -0.53
C VAL A 10 14.77 4.32 -0.61
N SER A 11 15.51 5.30 -0.11
CA SER A 11 15.10 6.73 -0.03
C SER A 11 14.58 7.28 -1.35
N GLU A 12 15.28 7.04 -2.45
CA GLU A 12 14.94 7.56 -3.77
C GLU A 12 13.64 6.96 -4.30
N THR A 13 13.39 5.68 -3.99
CA THR A 13 12.13 5.02 -4.33
C THR A 13 11.01 5.54 -3.45
N ARG A 14 11.27 5.75 -2.15
CA ARG A 14 10.31 6.34 -1.22
C ARG A 14 9.86 7.73 -1.67
N ASP A 15 10.81 8.62 -1.93
CA ASP A 15 10.56 9.99 -2.39
C ASP A 15 9.75 10.02 -3.69
N LEU A 16 10.03 9.10 -4.62
CA LEU A 16 9.27 8.96 -5.85
C LEU A 16 7.83 8.56 -5.56
N ILE A 17 7.61 7.54 -4.73
CA ILE A 17 6.27 7.06 -4.38
C ILE A 17 5.50 8.15 -3.62
N GLU A 18 6.14 8.83 -2.66
CA GLU A 18 5.58 9.94 -1.90
C GLU A 18 5.04 11.05 -2.82
N ARG A 19 5.87 11.54 -3.75
CA ARG A 19 5.46 12.56 -4.72
C ARG A 19 4.31 12.11 -5.61
N LEU A 20 4.27 10.84 -5.99
CA LEU A 20 3.18 10.30 -6.79
C LEU A 20 1.89 10.24 -5.97
N VAL A 21 1.94 9.77 -4.73
CA VAL A 21 0.80 9.70 -3.82
C VAL A 21 0.23 11.09 -3.51
N GLU A 22 1.09 12.07 -3.24
CA GLU A 22 0.67 13.48 -3.05
C GLU A 22 0.02 14.04 -4.31
N ARG A 23 0.60 13.79 -5.49
CA ARG A 23 0.05 14.27 -6.77
C ARG A 23 -1.32 13.66 -7.10
N LEU A 24 -1.61 12.47 -6.59
CA LEU A 24 -2.94 11.83 -6.67
C LEU A 24 -3.94 12.40 -5.65
N GLY A 25 -3.54 13.37 -4.81
CA GLY A 25 -4.40 14.02 -3.83
C GLY A 25 -4.63 13.19 -2.57
N HIS A 26 -3.69 12.32 -2.22
CA HIS A 26 -3.67 11.59 -0.95
C HIS A 26 -2.79 12.30 0.09
N GLU A 27 -3.07 12.06 1.37
CA GLU A 27 -2.28 12.59 2.48
C GLU A 27 -1.24 11.55 2.90
N LEU A 28 0.03 11.96 3.02
CA LEU A 28 1.09 11.10 3.55
C LEU A 28 1.09 11.12 5.07
N LEU A 29 1.12 9.94 5.68
CA LEU A 29 1.27 9.78 7.11
C LEU A 29 2.64 9.20 7.47
N PRO A 30 3.29 9.76 8.51
CA PRO A 30 4.50 9.17 9.05
C PRO A 30 4.16 7.87 9.83
N GLU A 31 5.17 7.07 10.14
CA GLU A 31 4.98 5.74 10.76
C GLU A 31 4.27 5.82 12.12
N GLU A 32 4.53 6.87 12.90
CA GLU A 32 3.90 7.09 14.20
C GLU A 32 2.38 7.25 14.10
N ARG A 33 1.88 7.65 12.93
CA ARG A 33 0.46 7.81 12.62
C ARG A 33 -0.09 6.71 11.72
N LEU A 34 0.63 5.60 11.54
CA LEU A 34 0.19 4.46 10.71
C LEU A 34 -1.17 3.89 11.15
N VAL A 35 -1.49 3.98 12.43
CA VAL A 35 -2.80 3.57 12.98
C VAL A 35 -3.97 4.38 12.42
N GLU A 36 -3.71 5.52 11.79
CA GLU A 36 -4.69 6.36 11.12
C GLU A 36 -4.72 6.11 9.59
N ALA A 37 -3.77 5.36 9.02
CA ALA A 37 -3.68 5.20 7.57
C ALA A 37 -4.87 4.43 6.98
N ASP A 38 -5.32 4.82 5.80
CA ASP A 38 -6.32 4.09 5.02
C ASP A 38 -5.65 3.06 4.09
N ALA A 39 -4.40 3.34 3.68
CA ALA A 39 -3.57 2.43 2.90
C ALA A 39 -2.12 2.36 3.39
N LEU A 40 -1.50 1.19 3.20
CA LEU A 40 -0.07 0.96 3.33
C LEU A 40 0.52 0.56 1.98
N VAL A 41 1.46 1.36 1.50
CA VAL A 41 2.33 1.04 0.37
C VAL A 41 3.65 0.51 0.92
N PHE A 42 4.12 -0.64 0.44
CA PHE A 42 5.32 -1.25 1.02
C PHE A 42 6.18 -2.02 0.01
N GLU A 43 7.49 -2.09 0.25
CA GLU A 43 8.42 -2.92 -0.52
C GLU A 43 8.35 -4.39 -0.03
N PRO A 44 7.81 -5.32 -0.83
CA PRO A 44 7.63 -6.71 -0.42
C PRO A 44 8.94 -7.51 -0.32
N SER A 45 10.05 -7.03 -0.88
CA SER A 45 11.37 -7.66 -0.74
C SER A 45 12.06 -7.30 0.58
N SER A 46 11.53 -6.34 1.33
CA SER A 46 12.01 -5.96 2.65
C SER A 46 11.31 -6.77 3.74
N PRO A 47 12.01 -7.63 4.51
CA PRO A 47 11.40 -8.39 5.59
C PRO A 47 10.74 -7.52 6.66
N HIS A 48 11.31 -6.34 6.91
CA HIS A 48 10.77 -5.36 7.83
C HIS A 48 9.41 -4.82 7.35
N CYS A 49 9.33 -4.40 6.08
CA CYS A 49 8.11 -3.88 5.46
C CYS A 49 7.00 -4.94 5.40
N VAL A 50 7.35 -6.20 5.08
CA VAL A 50 6.39 -7.32 5.09
C VAL A 50 5.89 -7.60 6.52
N THR A 51 6.77 -7.56 7.51
CA THR A 51 6.39 -7.74 8.92
C THR A 51 5.41 -6.66 9.37
N LEU A 52 5.68 -5.41 9.00
CA LEU A 52 4.79 -4.28 9.25
C LEU A 52 3.44 -4.48 8.58
N ALA A 53 3.41 -4.84 7.29
CA ALA A 53 2.18 -5.07 6.54
C ALA A 53 1.31 -6.19 7.15
N ARG A 54 1.93 -7.29 7.59
CA ARG A 54 1.23 -8.37 8.30
C ARG A 54 0.65 -7.92 9.63
N ARG A 55 1.45 -7.21 10.43
CA ARG A 55 1.00 -6.69 11.73
C ARG A 55 -0.19 -5.74 11.56
N VAL A 56 -0.07 -4.78 10.64
CA VAL A 56 -1.11 -3.80 10.39
C VAL A 56 -2.37 -4.44 9.83
N ARG A 57 -2.27 -5.47 8.97
CA ARG A 57 -3.45 -6.23 8.53
C ARG A 57 -4.11 -7.01 9.67
N ALA A 58 -3.33 -7.58 10.59
CA ALA A 58 -3.89 -8.29 11.74
C ALA A 58 -4.66 -7.34 12.66
N ASP A 59 -4.10 -6.15 12.93
CA ASP A 59 -4.72 -5.12 13.78
C ASP A 59 -5.87 -4.39 13.06
N ARG A 60 -5.73 -4.22 11.75
CA ARG A 60 -6.69 -3.52 10.87
C ARG A 60 -6.98 -4.38 9.64
N PRO A 61 -7.91 -5.35 9.75
CA PRO A 61 -8.24 -6.28 8.67
C PRO A 61 -8.70 -5.62 7.36
N ARG A 62 -9.06 -4.33 7.43
CA ARG A 62 -9.59 -3.50 6.34
C ARG A 62 -8.59 -2.48 5.77
N ILE A 63 -7.34 -2.50 6.21
CA ILE A 63 -6.36 -1.58 5.61
C ILE A 63 -6.08 -2.00 4.16
N ALA A 64 -6.07 -1.02 3.25
CA ALA A 64 -5.65 -1.26 1.88
C ALA A 64 -4.14 -1.54 1.83
N LEU A 65 -3.73 -2.59 1.13
CA LEU A 65 -2.32 -2.97 1.02
C LEU A 65 -1.88 -2.93 -0.45
N VAL A 66 -0.79 -2.22 -0.73
CA VAL A 66 -0.18 -2.14 -2.05
C VAL A 66 1.30 -2.48 -1.95
N ALA A 67 1.72 -3.57 -2.60
CA ALA A 67 3.12 -3.92 -2.72
C ALA A 67 3.72 -3.26 -3.95
N VAL A 68 4.80 -2.50 -3.78
CA VAL A 68 5.55 -1.86 -4.87
C VAL A 68 6.95 -2.44 -4.88
N SER A 69 7.41 -2.97 -6.01
CA SER A 69 8.75 -3.57 -6.07
C SER A 69 9.42 -3.44 -7.42
N SER A 70 10.75 -3.43 -7.43
CA SER A 70 11.57 -3.51 -8.64
C SER A 70 11.71 -4.91 -9.23
N LEU A 71 11.32 -5.94 -8.47
CA LEU A 71 11.43 -7.33 -8.89
C LEU A 71 10.04 -7.96 -9.07
N PRO A 72 9.92 -9.02 -9.90
CA PRO A 72 8.72 -9.84 -9.93
C PRO A 72 8.59 -10.57 -8.59
N VAL A 73 7.75 -10.06 -7.70
CA VAL A 73 7.59 -10.67 -6.37
C VAL A 73 6.44 -11.67 -6.39
N GLY A 74 6.76 -12.90 -5.97
CA GLY A 74 5.76 -13.94 -5.74
C GLY A 74 4.82 -13.57 -4.59
N LEU A 75 3.58 -14.04 -4.64
CA LEU A 75 2.58 -13.78 -3.59
C LEU A 75 2.85 -14.55 -2.30
N ALA A 76 3.77 -15.51 -2.31
CA ALA A 76 4.08 -16.36 -1.18
C ALA A 76 4.57 -15.51 0.01
N GLY A 77 3.79 -15.50 1.08
CA GLY A 77 4.11 -14.78 2.31
C GLY A 77 3.61 -13.34 2.37
N LEU A 78 2.92 -12.82 1.35
CA LEU A 78 2.22 -11.55 1.48
C LEU A 78 0.85 -11.76 2.15
N PRO A 79 0.30 -10.76 2.85
CA PRO A 79 -1.08 -10.81 3.32
C PRO A 79 -2.06 -10.99 2.15
N ASP A 80 -3.25 -11.54 2.44
CA ASP A 80 -4.31 -11.64 1.44
C ASP A 80 -4.80 -10.25 1.00
N GLY A 81 -5.25 -10.16 -0.26
CA GLY A 81 -5.84 -8.93 -0.81
C GLY A 81 -4.84 -7.78 -1.00
N VAL A 82 -3.58 -8.11 -1.30
CA VAL A 82 -2.53 -7.12 -1.63
C VAL A 82 -2.56 -6.83 -3.13
N GLU A 83 -2.73 -5.56 -3.48
CA GLU A 83 -2.53 -5.07 -4.85
C GLU A 83 -1.03 -4.92 -5.14
N ARG A 84 -0.64 -5.04 -6.41
CA ARG A 84 0.78 -5.08 -6.80
C ARG A 84 1.10 -4.09 -7.89
N VAL A 85 2.26 -3.46 -7.75
CA VAL A 85 2.89 -2.62 -8.78
C VAL A 85 4.34 -3.06 -8.93
N THR A 86 4.73 -3.46 -10.14
CA THR A 86 6.11 -3.84 -10.44
C THR A 86 6.75 -2.73 -11.26
N GLN A 87 7.94 -2.28 -10.85
CA GLN A 87 8.72 -1.32 -11.62
C GLN A 87 9.34 -2.01 -12.85
N PRO A 88 9.54 -1.27 -13.95
CA PRO A 88 9.11 0.11 -14.16
C PRO A 88 7.59 0.23 -14.27
N PHE A 89 7.00 1.24 -13.62
CA PHE A 89 5.57 1.51 -13.68
C PHE A 89 5.29 2.97 -14.07
N GLN A 90 4.14 3.21 -14.68
CA GLN A 90 3.60 4.54 -14.91
C GLN A 90 2.82 5.00 -13.68
N PRO A 91 2.72 6.31 -13.42
CA PRO A 91 1.90 6.82 -12.31
C PRO A 91 0.47 6.28 -12.26
N ALA A 92 -0.14 6.06 -13.42
CA ALA A 92 -1.49 5.49 -13.54
C ALA A 92 -1.57 4.04 -13.02
N ASP A 93 -0.47 3.30 -12.99
CA ASP A 93 -0.43 1.94 -12.43
C ASP A 93 -0.53 1.98 -10.91
N LEU A 94 0.18 2.91 -10.26
CA LEU A 94 0.08 3.14 -8.81
C LEU A 94 -1.31 3.66 -8.42
N GLU A 95 -1.87 4.59 -9.20
CA GLU A 95 -3.23 5.08 -9.02
C GLU A 95 -4.26 3.96 -9.10
N ARG A 96 -4.14 3.09 -10.11
CA ARG A 96 -5.03 1.93 -10.28
C ARG A 96 -4.92 0.96 -9.11
N ALA A 97 -3.70 0.66 -8.65
CA ALA A 97 -3.48 -0.23 -7.51
C ALA A 97 -4.06 0.35 -6.20
N LEU A 98 -3.83 1.63 -5.92
CA LEU A 98 -4.41 2.31 -4.76
C LEU A 98 -5.93 2.34 -4.85
N THR A 99 -6.50 2.67 -6.01
CA THR A 99 -7.95 2.71 -6.23
C THR A 99 -8.58 1.33 -6.05
N ALA A 100 -7.97 0.27 -6.60
CA ALA A 100 -8.43 -1.10 -6.43
C ALA A 100 -8.38 -1.53 -4.96
N ALA A 101 -7.26 -1.28 -4.28
CA ALA A 101 -7.09 -1.65 -2.87
C ALA A 101 -8.07 -0.90 -1.95
N LEU A 102 -8.29 0.39 -2.19
CA LEU A 102 -9.25 1.22 -1.43
C LEU A 102 -10.70 0.88 -1.76
N GLY A 103 -11.00 0.54 -3.02
CA GLY A 103 -12.35 0.20 -3.49
C GLY A 103 -12.83 -1.18 -3.02
N ALA A 104 -11.90 -2.13 -2.87
CA ALA A 104 -12.20 -3.47 -2.33
C ALA A 104 -12.77 -3.41 -0.90
N GLU A 105 -12.45 -2.37 -0.14
CA GLU A 105 -13.00 -2.13 1.20
C GLU A 105 -14.46 -1.67 1.16
N ILE A 106 -14.86 -0.91 0.14
CA ILE A 106 -16.22 -0.38 0.01
C ILE A 106 -17.20 -1.48 -0.45
N GLY A 107 -16.77 -2.35 -1.38
CA GLY A 107 -17.61 -3.43 -1.91
C GLY A 107 -17.95 -4.54 -0.90
N ARG A 108 -17.13 -4.72 0.15
CA ARG A 108 -17.41 -5.71 1.21
C ARG A 108 -18.40 -5.23 2.26
N VAL A 109 -18.65 -3.92 2.37
CA VAL A 109 -19.65 -3.35 3.29
C VAL A 109 -21.07 -3.59 2.76
N THR A 110 -21.26 -3.59 1.44
CA THR A 110 -22.57 -3.78 0.80
C THR A 110 -22.98 -5.25 0.65
N ALA A 111 -22.02 -6.18 0.73
CA ALA A 111 -22.29 -7.62 0.63
C ALA A 111 -22.69 -8.29 1.96
N VAL A 112 -22.76 -7.53 3.06
CA VAL A 112 -23.15 -8.00 4.41
C VAL A 112 -24.33 -7.19 4.95
N SER A 113 -25.22 -6.70 4.07
CA SER A 113 -26.49 -6.06 4.44
C SER A 113 -27.67 -6.92 3.99
#